data_AF-N0BEY8-F1
#
_entry.id   AF-N0BEY8-F1
#
_cell.length_a   1.000
_cell.length_b   1.000
_cell.length_c   1.000
_cell.angle_alpha   90.00
_cell.angle_beta   90.00
_cell.angle_gamma   90.00
#
_symmetry.space_group_name_H-M   'P 1'
#
loop_
_entity.id
_entity.type
_entity.pdbx_description
1 polymer ?
#
loop_
_entity_poly.entity_id
_entity_poly.type
_entity_poly.pdbx_seq_one_letter_code
_entity_poly.pdbx_strand_id
1 'polypeptide(L)'
;MELTELDKAIIVTIYKRSGKSKKAHFPIEFICKGYPKHLHGMIKSRVKKLVKLGYLYNKPHPSGMSYGLTNDGWQLAKKLHEE
;
A
#
# COMPACT_ATOMS: atom_id res chain seq x y z
N MET A 1 -6.11 -5.17 15.95
CA MET A 1 -4.92 -4.29 15.84
C MET A 1 -5.32 -3.07 15.06
N GLU A 2 -5.08 -1.88 15.59
CA GLU A 2 -5.40 -0.63 14.89
C GLU A 2 -4.36 -0.29 13.81
N LEU A 3 -4.81 0.39 12.75
CA LEU A 3 -3.94 0.93 11.70
C LEU A 3 -3.32 2.24 12.17
N THR A 4 -1.99 2.35 12.07
CA THR A 4 -1.31 3.61 12.38
C THR A 4 -1.45 4.61 11.22
N GLU A 5 -1.14 5.87 11.45
CA GLU A 5 -1.10 6.89 10.39
C GLU A 5 -0.18 6.50 9.22
N LEU A 6 0.95 5.84 9.50
CA LEU A 6 1.80 5.33 8.42
C LEU A 6 1.13 4.22 7.59
N ASP A 7 0.33 3.35 8.20
CA ASP A 7 -0.39 2.30 7.47
C ASP A 7 -1.42 2.94 6.53
N LYS A 8 -2.20 3.89 7.06
CA LYS A 8 -3.18 4.68 6.32
C LYS A 8 -2.52 5.42 5.16
N ALA A 9 -1.39 6.08 5.41
CA ALA A 9 -0.63 6.79 4.38
C ALA A 9 -0.16 5.86 3.24
N ILE A 10 0.28 4.64 3.55
CA ILE A 10 0.68 3.64 2.54
C ILE A 10 -0.51 3.26 1.67
N ILE A 11 -1.65 2.97 2.29
CA ILE A 11 -2.89 2.61 1.59
C ILE A 11 -3.32 3.74 0.64
N VAL A 12 -3.36 4.98 1.14
CA VAL A 12 -3.70 6.18 0.34
C VAL A 12 -2.69 6.43 -0.78
N THR A 13 -1.40 6.17 -0.54
CA THR A 13 -0.36 6.32 -1.58
C THR A 13 -0.59 5.37 -2.74
N ILE A 14 -0.89 4.10 -2.45
CA ILE A 14 -1.19 3.11 -3.50
C ILE A 14 -2.45 3.52 -4.26
N TYR A 15 -3.49 3.97 -3.55
CA TYR A 15 -4.75 4.42 -4.14
C TYR A 15 -4.61 5.63 -5.08
N LYS A 16 -3.84 6.65 -4.67
CA LYS A 16 -3.60 7.84 -5.51
C LYS A 16 -2.79 7.46 -6.75
N ARG A 17 -1.74 6.65 -6.58
CA ARG A 17 -0.85 6.25 -7.67
C ARG A 17 -1.50 5.25 -8.64
N SER A 18 -2.49 4.49 -8.21
CA SER A 18 -3.29 3.64 -9.09
C SER A 18 -4.30 4.39 -9.94
N GLY A 19 -4.44 5.71 -9.78
CA GLY A 19 -5.56 6.45 -10.37
C GLY A 19 -6.90 5.89 -9.88
N LYS A 20 -6.97 5.47 -8.61
CA LYS A 20 -8.14 4.84 -7.99
C LYS A 20 -8.53 3.48 -8.62
N SER A 21 -7.67 2.87 -9.43
CA SER A 21 -7.91 1.53 -10.01
C SER A 21 -7.78 0.43 -8.96
N LYS A 22 -8.70 -0.54 -9.00
CA LYS A 22 -8.67 -1.78 -8.19
C LYS A 22 -7.71 -2.85 -8.74
N LYS A 23 -7.30 -2.72 -10.00
CA LYS A 23 -6.44 -3.72 -10.68
C LYS A 23 -4.95 -3.39 -10.60
N ALA A 24 -4.62 -2.15 -10.26
CA ALA A 24 -3.23 -1.70 -10.20
C ALA A 24 -2.47 -2.35 -9.04
N HIS A 25 -1.21 -2.67 -9.29
CA HIS A 25 -0.26 -3.18 -8.31
C HIS A 25 1.14 -2.67 -8.66
N PHE A 26 1.96 -2.45 -7.64
CA PHE A 26 3.26 -1.80 -7.79
C PHE A 26 4.35 -2.55 -7.05
N PRO A 27 5.59 -2.59 -7.58
CA PRO A 27 6.73 -3.10 -6.82
C PRO A 27 6.96 -2.27 -5.55
N ILE A 28 7.54 -2.89 -4.52
CA ILE A 28 7.72 -2.23 -3.22
C ILE A 28 8.59 -0.97 -3.32
N GLU A 29 9.56 -0.96 -4.23
CA GLU A 29 10.42 0.18 -4.53
C GLU A 29 9.60 1.38 -4.99
N PHE A 30 8.57 1.14 -5.80
CA PHE A 30 7.69 2.20 -6.27
C PHE A 30 6.89 2.79 -5.10
N ILE A 31 6.33 1.95 -4.22
CA ILE A 31 5.61 2.42 -3.02
C ILE A 31 6.55 3.28 -2.14
N CYS A 32 7.78 2.82 -1.92
CA CYS A 32 8.79 3.55 -1.13
C CYS A 32 9.17 4.92 -1.71
N LYS A 33 9.08 5.15 -3.03
CA LYS A 33 9.40 6.47 -3.64
C LYS A 33 8.54 7.62 -3.10
N GLY A 34 7.41 7.33 -2.43
CA GLY A 34 6.57 8.34 -1.78
C GLY A 34 7.08 8.78 -0.40
N TYR A 35 8.18 8.22 0.09
CA TYR A 35 8.62 8.35 1.48
C TYR A 35 10.13 8.65 1.59
N PRO A 36 10.56 9.33 2.67
CA PRO A 36 11.97 9.51 3.00
C PRO A 36 12.74 8.18 3.07
N LYS A 37 13.98 8.17 2.54
CA LYS A 37 14.83 6.97 2.45
C LYS A 37 15.02 6.23 3.78
N HIS A 38 15.19 6.97 4.88
CA HIS A 38 15.37 6.40 6.21
C HIS A 38 14.14 5.60 6.71
N LEU A 39 12.96 5.82 6.13
CA LEU A 39 11.73 5.09 6.45
C LEU A 39 11.52 3.85 5.59
N HIS A 40 12.31 3.61 4.52
CA HIS A 40 12.03 2.55 3.55
C HIS A 40 12.02 1.16 4.19
N GLY A 41 12.88 0.89 5.16
CA GLY A 41 12.85 -0.37 5.92
C GLY A 41 11.52 -0.55 6.68
N MET A 42 11.04 0.52 7.31
CA MET A 42 9.75 0.51 8.01
C MET A 42 8.58 0.32 7.03
N ILE A 43 8.55 1.05 5.91
CA ILE A 43 7.51 0.90 4.86
C ILE A 43 7.41 -0.55 4.39
N LYS A 44 8.54 -1.21 4.10
CA LYS A 44 8.58 -2.63 3.71
C LYS A 44 7.93 -3.54 4.75
N SER A 45 8.22 -3.31 6.04
CA SER A 45 7.62 -4.05 7.13
C SER A 45 6.11 -3.81 7.25
N ARG A 46 5.67 -2.55 7.16
CA ARG A 46 4.25 -2.18 7.20
C ARG A 46 3.46 -2.73 6.03
N VAL A 47 4.00 -2.74 4.81
CA VAL A 47 3.35 -3.36 3.65
C VAL A 47 3.09 -4.85 3.88
N LYS A 48 4.08 -5.59 4.42
CA LYS A 48 3.88 -7.01 4.78
C LYS A 48 2.79 -7.17 5.85
N LYS A 49 2.75 -6.29 6.86
CA LYS A 49 1.67 -6.27 7.87
C LYS A 49 0.31 -6.03 7.22
N LEU A 50 0.20 -5.08 6.30
CA LEU A 50 -1.04 -4.75 5.60
C LEU A 50 -1.53 -5.89 4.68
N VAL A 51 -0.62 -6.68 4.12
CA VAL A 51 -0.99 -7.93 3.43
C VAL A 51 -1.61 -8.93 4.41
N LYS A 52 -0.98 -9.16 5.56
CA LYS A 52 -1.51 -10.06 6.60
C LYS A 52 -2.87 -9.61 7.14
N LEU A 53 -3.11 -8.30 7.20
CA LEU A 53 -4.38 -7.72 7.64
C LEU A 53 -5.46 -7.70 6.55
N GLY A 54 -5.16 -8.14 5.32
CA GLY A 54 -6.15 -8.22 4.24
C GLY A 54 -6.43 -6.90 3.52
N TYR A 55 -5.66 -5.84 3.75
CA TYR A 55 -5.81 -4.56 3.04
C TYR A 55 -5.01 -4.51 1.73
N LEU A 56 -3.93 -5.29 1.64
CA LEU A 56 -3.12 -5.43 0.43
C LEU A 56 -3.10 -6.88 -0.04
N TYR A 57 -3.08 -7.09 -1.35
CA TYR A 57 -2.67 -8.36 -1.93
C TYR A 57 -1.25 -8.22 -2.50
N ASN A 58 -0.57 -9.35 -2.65
CA ASN A 58 0.74 -9.41 -3.28
C ASN A 58 0.74 -10.35 -4.50
N LYS A 59 1.55 -10.03 -5.51
CA LYS A 59 1.76 -10.87 -6.70
C LYS A 59 3.23 -10.91 -7.10
N PRO A 60 3.72 -12.04 -7.66
CA PRO A 60 5.04 -12.09 -8.28
C PRO A 60 5.20 -11.01 -9.35
N HIS A 61 6.40 -10.42 -9.41
CA HIS A 61 6.81 -9.44 -10.41
C HIS A 61 8.26 -9.75 -10.81
N PRO A 62 8.73 -9.45 -12.04
CA PRO A 62 10.11 -9.74 -12.43
C PRO A 62 11.19 -9.18 -11.48
N SER A 63 10.89 -8.07 -10.81
CA SER A 63 11.77 -7.42 -9.83
C SER A 63 11.52 -7.84 -8.37
N GLY A 64 10.73 -8.89 -8.12
CA GLY A 64 10.37 -9.38 -6.79
C GLY A 64 8.86 -9.48 -6.57
N MET A 65 8.32 -8.66 -5.67
CA MET A 65 6.88 -8.67 -5.34
C MET A 65 6.25 -7.32 -5.64
N SER A 66 5.04 -7.39 -6.20
CA SER A 66 4.16 -6.25 -6.38
C SER A 66 2.98 -6.31 -5.40
N TYR A 67 2.44 -5.15 -5.06
CA TYR A 67 1.38 -5.01 -4.06
C TYR A 67 0.27 -4.11 -4.61
N GLY A 68 -0.97 -4.52 -4.40
CA GLY A 68 -2.16 -3.75 -4.75
C GLY A 68 -3.18 -3.76 -3.61
N LEU A 69 -4.21 -2.92 -3.71
CA LEU A 69 -5.28 -2.86 -2.72
C LEU A 69 -6.25 -4.03 -2.91
N THR A 70 -6.63 -4.69 -1.82
CA THR A 70 -7.84 -5.53 -1.83
C THR A 70 -9.10 -4.65 -1.94
N ASN A 71 -10.29 -5.25 -2.02
CA ASN A 71 -11.53 -4.49 -1.94
C ASN A 71 -11.62 -3.68 -0.65
N ASP A 72 -11.27 -4.27 0.50
CA ASP A 72 -11.31 -3.60 1.80
C ASP A 72 -10.28 -2.47 1.89
N GLY A 73 -9.05 -2.73 1.40
CA GLY A 73 -8.02 -1.71 1.31
C GLY A 73 -8.42 -0.54 0.42
N TRP A 74 -9.11 -0.81 -0.69
CA TRP A 74 -9.60 0.22 -1.61
C TRP A 74 -10.70 1.07 -0.98
N GLN A 75 -11.69 0.45 -0.30
CA GLN A 75 -12.77 1.19 0.37
C GLN A 75 -12.22 2.06 1.50
N LEU A 76 -11.27 1.52 2.27
CA LEU A 76 -10.59 2.30 3.30
C LEU A 76 -9.81 3.48 2.70
N ALA A 77 -9.07 3.25 1.62
CA ALA A 77 -8.33 4.31 0.94
C ALA A 77 -9.24 5.42 0.41
N LYS A 78 -10.41 5.05 -0.13
CA LYS A 78 -11.42 5.99 -0.59
C LYS A 78 -11.90 6.87 0.57
N LYS A 79 -12.31 6.26 1.68
CA LYS A 79 -12.75 6.98 2.88
C LYS A 79 -11.69 7.96 3.37
N LEU A 80 -10.45 7.51 3.51
CA LEU A 80 -9.32 8.33 3.98
C LEU A 80 -8.89 9.45 3.03
N HIS A 81 -9.26 9.39 1.75
CA HIS A 81 -8.94 10.45 0.79
C HIS A 81 -10.07 11.49 0.71
N GLU A 82 -11.32 11.07 0.92
CA GLU A 82 -12.49 11.95 0.86
C GLU A 82 -12.77 12.70 2.18
N GLU A 83 -12.11 12.30 3.27
CA GLU A 83 -11.98 13.03 4.54
C GLU A 83 -10.87 14.09 4.47
#